data_AF-A0A2N7L8U0-F1
#
_entry.id   AF-A0A2N7L8U0-F1
#
_cell.length_a   1.000
_cell.length_b   1.000
_cell.length_c   1.000
_cell.angle_alpha   90.00
_cell.angle_beta   90.00
_cell.angle_gamma   90.00
#
_symmetry.space_group_name_H-M   'P 1'
#
loop_
_entity.id
_entity.type
_entity.pdbx_description
1 polymer ?
#
loop_
_entity_poly.entity_id
_entity_poly.type
_entity_poly.pdbx_seq_one_letter_code
_entity_poly.pdbx_strand_id
1 'polypeptide(L)'
;MIEQDLADDPYAQEYFSNLLKQAIEKTKEMFDSPVKQYLLFADFEQQVRDRDVAGLPTDRFAELDPKIKRHVQAYYGLFLKVLGEPLPLTEDPAFENKYFQYALDIDGIVRKAVAEFSINPSEIENQIRLGLLPLLFADVGIDKAQAIITDVIQITRLGLSGNNKSGH
;
A
#
# COMPACT_ATOMS: atom_id res chain seq x y z
N MET A 1 -6.04 -9.91 -11.50
CA MET A 1 -4.75 -10.62 -11.21
C MET A 1 -4.07 -9.82 -10.12
N ILE A 2 -3.50 -10.46 -9.09
CA ILE A 2 -2.89 -9.76 -7.93
C ILE A 2 -2.01 -8.58 -8.36
N GLU A 3 -1.19 -8.75 -9.40
CA GLU A 3 -0.33 -7.68 -9.92
C GLU A 3 -1.08 -6.43 -10.41
N GLN A 4 -2.24 -6.61 -11.03
CA GLN A 4 -3.09 -5.51 -11.48
C GLN A 4 -3.98 -4.98 -10.35
N ASP A 5 -4.52 -5.88 -9.52
CA ASP A 5 -5.50 -5.56 -8.48
C ASP A 5 -4.86 -4.79 -7.30
N LEU A 6 -3.56 -4.99 -7.10
CA LEU A 6 -2.73 -4.34 -6.06
C LEU A 6 -1.62 -3.47 -6.65
N ALA A 7 -1.71 -3.05 -7.91
CA ALA A 7 -0.69 -2.20 -8.53
C ALA A 7 -0.48 -0.87 -7.77
N ASP A 8 -1.53 -0.37 -7.11
CA ASP A 8 -1.53 0.82 -6.26
C ASP A 8 -1.08 0.56 -4.81
N ASP A 9 -0.67 -0.67 -4.48
CA ASP A 9 -0.16 -1.08 -3.17
C ASP A 9 1.03 -2.04 -3.31
N PRO A 10 2.24 -1.52 -3.57
CA PRO A 10 3.42 -2.36 -3.86
C PRO A 10 3.79 -3.32 -2.73
N TYR A 11 3.53 -2.95 -1.47
CA TYR A 11 3.82 -3.81 -0.33
C TYR A 11 2.83 -4.97 -0.23
N ALA A 12 1.52 -4.69 -0.33
CA ALA A 12 0.51 -5.74 -0.35
C ALA A 12 0.70 -6.66 -1.56
N GLN A 13 1.03 -6.11 -2.73
CA GLN A 13 1.33 -6.88 -3.93
C GLN A 13 2.46 -7.89 -3.68
N GLU A 14 3.57 -7.46 -3.08
CA GLU A 14 4.70 -8.33 -2.76
C GLU A 14 4.32 -9.39 -1.70
N TYR A 15 3.65 -8.96 -0.63
CA TYR A 15 3.16 -9.84 0.43
C TYR A 15 2.29 -10.97 -0.12
N PHE A 16 1.25 -10.63 -0.89
CA PHE A 16 0.32 -11.62 -1.44
C PHE A 16 0.93 -12.44 -2.57
N SER A 17 1.88 -11.89 -3.33
CA SER A 17 2.63 -12.68 -4.33
C SER A 17 3.47 -13.77 -3.67
N ASN A 18 4.08 -13.48 -2.53
CA ASN A 18 4.83 -14.47 -1.75
C ASN A 18 3.89 -15.49 -1.08
N LEU A 19 2.77 -15.03 -0.53
CA LEU A 19 1.77 -15.91 0.08
C LEU A 19 1.11 -16.84 -0.97
N LEU A 20 0.87 -16.37 -2.20
CA LEU A 20 0.36 -17.20 -3.29
C LEU A 20 1.33 -18.35 -3.63
N LYS A 21 2.64 -18.07 -3.69
CA LYS A 21 3.66 -19.12 -3.93
C LYS A 21 3.59 -20.20 -2.85
N GLN A 22 3.47 -19.81 -1.58
CA GLN A 22 3.31 -20.73 -0.46
C GLN A 22 1.99 -21.52 -0.54
N ALA A 23 0.89 -20.87 -0.90
CA ALA A 23 -0.41 -21.54 -1.07
C ALA A 23 -0.37 -22.59 -2.20
N ILE A 24 0.34 -22.31 -3.29
CA ILE A 24 0.57 -23.25 -4.40
C ILE A 24 1.42 -24.45 -3.95
N GLU A 25 2.46 -24.23 -3.15
CA GLU A 25 3.26 -25.31 -2.59
C GLU A 25 2.42 -26.19 -1.65
N LYS A 26 1.67 -25.58 -0.74
CA LYS A 26 0.81 -26.27 0.22
C LYS A 26 -0.32 -27.06 -0.46
N THR A 27 -0.86 -26.57 -1.57
CA THR A 27 -1.92 -27.30 -2.31
C THR A 27 -1.39 -28.56 -3.00
N LYS A 28 -0.11 -28.62 -3.37
CA LYS A 28 0.50 -29.87 -3.89
C LYS A 28 0.46 -31.00 -2.86
N GLU A 29 0.50 -30.67 -1.57
CA GLU A 29 0.39 -31.62 -0.46
C GLU A 29 -1.06 -32.05 -0.17
N MET A 30 -2.04 -31.31 -0.69
CA MET A 30 -3.48 -31.52 -0.45
C MET A 30 -4.18 -32.22 -1.64
N PHE A 31 -3.46 -33.01 -2.43
CA PHE A 31 -3.93 -33.60 -3.69
C PHE A 31 -5.29 -34.33 -3.57
N ASP A 32 -5.52 -35.03 -2.45
CA ASP A 32 -6.74 -35.82 -2.21
C ASP A 32 -7.92 -35.01 -1.62
N SER A 33 -7.87 -33.68 -1.57
CA SER A 33 -8.93 -32.85 -0.99
C SER A 33 -9.30 -31.62 -1.83
N PRO A 34 -9.99 -31.81 -2.98
CA PRO A 34 -10.38 -30.71 -3.89
C PRO A 34 -11.20 -29.60 -3.20
N VAL A 35 -12.08 -29.96 -2.26
CA VAL A 35 -12.88 -28.98 -1.50
C VAL A 35 -12.00 -28.08 -0.63
N LYS A 36 -10.97 -28.65 0.02
CA LYS A 36 -10.04 -27.86 0.87
C LYS A 36 -9.18 -26.92 0.02
N GLN A 37 -8.77 -27.36 -1.17
CA GLN A 37 -8.04 -26.51 -2.11
C GLN A 37 -8.89 -25.32 -2.55
N TYR A 38 -10.16 -25.54 -2.90
CA TYR A 38 -11.10 -24.47 -3.27
C TYR A 38 -11.26 -23.46 -2.13
N LEU A 39 -11.53 -23.93 -0.91
CA LEU A 39 -11.69 -23.04 0.26
C LEU A 39 -10.42 -22.22 0.53
N LEU A 40 -9.24 -22.85 0.46
CA LEU A 40 -7.96 -22.16 0.64
C LEU A 40 -7.77 -21.00 -0.36
N PHE A 41 -8.09 -21.22 -1.64
CA PHE A 41 -7.97 -20.16 -2.65
C PHE A 41 -9.08 -19.11 -2.54
N ALA A 42 -10.31 -19.49 -2.15
CA ALA A 42 -11.39 -18.54 -1.92
C ALA A 42 -11.06 -17.58 -0.76
N ASP A 43 -10.53 -18.11 0.34
CA ASP A 43 -10.07 -17.32 1.49
C ASP A 43 -8.90 -16.41 1.10
N PHE A 44 -7.94 -16.94 0.33
CA PHE A 44 -6.81 -16.17 -0.18
C PHE A 44 -7.25 -15.00 -1.06
N GLU A 45 -8.16 -15.23 -2.01
CA GLU A 45 -8.69 -14.16 -2.85
C GLU A 45 -9.43 -13.09 -2.03
N GLN A 46 -10.12 -13.50 -0.96
CA GLN A 46 -10.79 -12.56 -0.07
C GLN A 46 -9.77 -11.67 0.66
N GLN A 47 -8.69 -12.25 1.17
CA GLN A 47 -7.61 -11.47 1.81
C GLN A 47 -6.97 -10.46 0.83
N VAL A 48 -6.75 -10.86 -0.43
CA VAL A 48 -6.25 -9.95 -1.48
C VAL A 48 -7.23 -8.80 -1.73
N ARG A 49 -8.53 -9.08 -1.84
CA ARG A 49 -9.57 -8.06 -2.06
C ARG A 49 -9.64 -7.07 -0.90
N ASP A 50 -9.55 -7.55 0.33
CA ASP A 50 -9.67 -6.74 1.54
C ASP A 50 -8.36 -6.06 1.93
N ARG A 51 -7.26 -6.40 1.25
CA ARG A 51 -5.88 -6.02 1.61
C ARG A 51 -5.54 -6.39 3.04
N ASP A 52 -5.98 -7.58 3.44
CA ASP A 52 -5.78 -8.11 4.78
C ASP A 52 -4.35 -8.64 4.92
N VAL A 53 -3.42 -7.72 5.09
CA VAL A 53 -2.00 -8.03 5.32
C VAL A 53 -1.80 -8.24 6.81
N ALA A 54 -1.40 -9.45 7.18
CA ALA A 54 -1.19 -9.80 8.58
C ALA A 54 -0.15 -8.88 9.25
N GLY A 55 -0.45 -8.44 10.48
CA GLY A 55 0.44 -7.62 11.29
C GLY A 55 0.35 -6.11 11.03
N LEU A 56 -0.54 -5.67 10.12
CA LEU A 56 -0.91 -4.26 9.98
C LEU A 56 -1.92 -3.82 11.06
N PRO A 57 -1.94 -2.52 11.47
CA PRO A 57 -2.89 -2.00 12.44
C PRO A 57 -4.31 -1.85 11.87
N THR A 58 -4.98 -2.98 11.63
CA THR A 58 -6.31 -3.08 11.00
C THR A 58 -7.38 -2.23 11.70
N ASP A 59 -7.37 -2.19 13.03
CA ASP A 59 -8.31 -1.41 13.84
C ASP A 59 -8.26 0.08 13.49
N ARG A 60 -7.04 0.63 13.33
CA ARG A 60 -6.85 2.05 12.99
C ARG A 60 -7.27 2.37 11.57
N PHE A 61 -7.02 1.44 10.63
CA PHE A 61 -7.49 1.60 9.25
C PHE A 61 -9.01 1.53 9.16
N ALA A 62 -9.68 0.78 10.05
CA ALA A 62 -11.14 0.66 10.06
C ALA A 62 -11.86 1.97 10.45
N GLU A 63 -11.18 2.89 11.14
CA GLU A 63 -11.71 4.21 11.50
C GLU A 63 -11.71 5.22 10.33
N LEU A 64 -11.02 4.91 9.23
CA LEU A 64 -10.87 5.81 8.09
C LEU A 64 -12.00 5.62 7.05
N ASP A 65 -12.33 6.69 6.31
CA ASP A 65 -13.18 6.60 5.13
C ASP A 65 -12.61 5.57 4.13
N PRO A 66 -13.43 4.70 3.51
CA PRO A 66 -12.94 3.65 2.62
C PRO A 66 -12.01 4.13 1.48
N LYS A 67 -12.22 5.34 0.95
CA LYS A 67 -11.35 5.90 -0.11
C LYS A 67 -9.99 6.30 0.45
N ILE A 68 -9.97 6.88 1.65
CA ILE A 68 -8.74 7.27 2.36
C ILE A 68 -8.00 6.04 2.87
N LYS A 69 -8.72 5.10 3.48
CA LYS A 69 -8.19 3.82 4.00
C LYS A 69 -7.29 3.15 2.99
N ARG A 70 -7.76 2.99 1.75
CA ARG A 70 -7.03 2.31 0.68
C ARG A 70 -5.67 2.97 0.39
N HIS A 71 -5.63 4.30 0.34
CA HIS A 71 -4.39 5.04 0.10
C HIS A 71 -3.45 5.00 1.30
N VAL A 72 -3.98 5.23 2.50
CA VAL A 72 -3.19 5.24 3.74
C VAL A 72 -2.59 3.86 4.01
N GLN A 73 -3.31 2.77 3.75
CA GLN A 73 -2.77 1.41 3.80
C GLN A 73 -1.57 1.22 2.86
N ALA A 74 -1.71 1.64 1.60
CA ALA A 74 -0.63 1.54 0.62
C ALA A 74 0.60 2.37 1.04
N TYR A 75 0.40 3.61 1.50
CA TYR A 75 1.49 4.47 1.97
C TYR A 75 2.16 3.94 3.24
N TYR A 76 1.40 3.37 4.18
CA TYR A 76 1.95 2.70 5.35
C TYR A 76 2.84 1.52 4.95
N GLY A 77 2.38 0.71 3.99
CA GLY A 77 3.13 -0.42 3.44
C GLY A 77 4.48 -0.02 2.83
N LEU A 78 4.60 1.18 2.23
CA LEU A 78 5.87 1.68 1.70
C LEU A 78 6.95 1.80 2.78
N PHE A 79 6.58 2.18 4.01
CA PHE A 79 7.54 2.23 5.11
C PHE A 79 8.05 0.84 5.48
N LEU A 80 7.15 -0.15 5.57
CA LEU A 80 7.54 -1.54 5.81
C LEU A 80 8.46 -2.07 4.71
N LYS A 81 8.15 -1.74 3.45
CA LYS A 81 8.94 -2.13 2.29
C LYS A 81 10.35 -1.51 2.28
N VAL A 82 10.45 -0.20 2.49
CA VAL A 82 11.70 0.57 2.32
C VAL A 82 12.60 0.48 3.54
N LEU A 83 12.03 0.39 4.74
CA LEU A 83 12.82 0.25 5.96
C LEU A 83 13.39 -1.17 6.10
N GLY A 84 12.79 -2.15 5.41
CA GLY A 84 13.29 -3.53 5.35
C GLY A 84 13.20 -4.26 6.69
N GLU A 85 12.39 -3.73 7.59
CA GLU A 85 12.29 -4.25 8.94
C GLU A 85 11.13 -5.25 9.00
N PRO A 86 11.38 -6.49 9.44
CA PRO A 86 10.34 -7.51 9.52
C PRO A 86 9.24 -7.08 10.49
N LEU A 87 7.99 -7.39 10.13
CA LEU A 87 6.92 -7.52 11.11
C LEU A 87 7.42 -8.43 12.25
N PRO A 88 7.42 -7.99 13.51
CA PRO A 88 6.38 -7.19 14.11
C PRO A 88 6.87 -5.84 14.68
N LEU A 89 7.41 -4.95 13.84
CA LEU A 89 7.60 -3.55 14.27
C LEU A 89 6.31 -2.84 14.73
N THR A 90 5.15 -3.43 14.43
CA THR A 90 3.86 -3.04 15.01
C THR A 90 3.74 -3.35 16.50
N GLU A 91 4.70 -4.05 17.11
CA GLU A 91 4.77 -4.20 18.57
C GLU A 91 5.35 -2.95 19.28
N ASP A 92 6.03 -2.04 18.58
CA ASP A 92 6.39 -0.72 19.12
C ASP A 92 5.29 0.30 18.78
N PRO A 93 4.45 0.71 19.76
CA PRO A 93 3.37 1.65 19.50
C PRO A 93 3.88 3.01 19.03
N ALA A 94 5.10 3.41 19.38
CA ALA A 94 5.67 4.68 18.94
C ALA A 94 6.02 4.64 17.45
N PHE A 95 6.61 3.53 16.99
CA PHE A 95 6.87 3.28 15.57
C PHE A 95 5.54 3.29 14.79
N GLU A 96 4.60 2.43 15.17
CA GLU A 96 3.32 2.32 14.47
C GLU A 96 2.60 3.68 14.38
N ASN A 97 2.50 4.41 15.49
CA ASN A 97 1.88 5.74 15.52
C ASN A 97 2.53 6.72 14.57
N LYS A 98 3.86 6.75 14.53
CA LYS A 98 4.62 7.66 13.69
C LYS A 98 4.39 7.39 12.21
N TYR A 99 4.52 6.14 11.77
CA TYR A 99 4.40 5.81 10.35
C TYR A 99 2.94 5.79 9.88
N PHE A 100 1.99 5.50 10.76
CA PHE A 100 0.58 5.71 10.46
C PHE A 100 0.26 7.19 10.26
N GLN A 101 0.79 8.07 11.12
CA GLN A 101 0.63 9.52 10.94
C GLN A 101 1.27 9.98 9.63
N TYR A 102 2.46 9.49 9.29
CA TYR A 102 3.05 9.82 8.00
C TYR A 102 2.22 9.35 6.81
N ALA A 103 1.61 8.17 6.88
CA ALA A 103 0.72 7.70 5.82
C ALA A 103 -0.50 8.63 5.64
N LEU A 104 -1.05 9.16 6.73
CA LEU A 104 -2.11 10.18 6.69
C LEU A 104 -1.64 11.51 6.10
N ASP A 105 -0.46 11.98 6.50
CA ASP A 105 0.12 13.23 6.01
C ASP A 105 0.43 13.13 4.51
N ILE A 106 0.95 11.98 4.05
CA ILE A 106 1.16 11.69 2.64
C ILE A 106 -0.15 11.78 1.86
N ASP A 107 -1.21 11.10 2.33
CA ASP A 107 -2.53 11.16 1.67
C ASP A 107 -3.06 12.60 1.59
N GLY A 108 -2.89 13.39 2.66
CA GLY A 108 -3.25 14.81 2.67
C GLY A 108 -2.50 15.62 1.61
N ILE A 109 -1.18 15.44 1.51
CA ILE A 109 -0.33 16.14 0.53
C ILE A 109 -0.71 15.74 -0.90
N VAL A 110 -0.89 14.44 -1.17
CA VAL A 110 -1.28 13.94 -2.49
C VAL A 110 -2.64 14.48 -2.90
N ARG A 111 -3.66 14.39 -2.02
CA ARG A 111 -5.01 14.90 -2.32
C ARG A 111 -5.00 16.40 -2.59
N LYS A 112 -4.22 17.17 -1.82
CA LYS A 112 -4.07 18.61 -2.04
C LYS A 112 -3.45 18.89 -3.42
N ALA A 113 -2.35 18.21 -3.75
CA ALA A 113 -1.69 18.37 -5.05
C ALA A 113 -2.61 18.01 -6.22
N VAL A 114 -3.35 16.91 -6.12
CA VAL A 114 -4.32 16.48 -7.15
C VAL A 114 -5.46 17.49 -7.29
N ALA A 115 -5.98 18.02 -6.18
CA ALA A 115 -7.07 18.99 -6.22
C ALA A 115 -6.65 20.34 -6.84
N GLU A 116 -5.43 20.80 -6.57
CA GLU A 116 -4.92 22.09 -7.03
C GLU A 116 -4.39 22.04 -8.47
N PHE A 117 -3.84 20.90 -8.91
CA PHE A 117 -3.11 20.77 -10.18
C PHE A 117 -3.65 19.67 -11.09
N SER A 118 -4.95 19.35 -11.00
CA SER A 118 -5.58 18.19 -11.68
C SER A 118 -5.31 18.09 -13.19
N ILE A 119 -5.12 19.22 -13.87
CA ILE A 119 -4.84 19.29 -15.32
C ILE A 119 -3.34 19.28 -15.68
N ASN A 120 -2.46 19.29 -14.67
CA ASN A 120 -1.02 19.31 -14.85
C ASN A 120 -0.36 18.19 -14.02
N PRO A 121 -0.30 16.96 -14.55
CA PRO A 121 0.27 15.81 -13.85
C PRO A 121 1.70 16.03 -13.37
N SER A 122 2.52 16.74 -14.16
CA SER A 122 3.90 17.05 -13.78
C SER A 122 3.98 17.94 -12.55
N GLU A 123 3.04 18.88 -12.40
CA GLU A 123 2.99 19.74 -11.21
C GLU A 123 2.47 19.00 -9.98
N ILE A 124 1.51 18.07 -10.14
CA ILE A 124 1.10 17.17 -9.04
C ILE A 124 2.33 16.45 -8.46
N GLU A 125 3.14 15.85 -9.34
CA GLU A 125 4.36 15.14 -8.92
C GLU A 125 5.37 16.07 -8.24
N ASN A 126 5.56 17.27 -8.77
CA ASN A 126 6.44 18.27 -8.18
C ASN A 126 6.01 18.64 -6.75
N GLN A 127 4.72 18.93 -6.55
CA GLN A 127 4.17 19.26 -5.24
C GLN A 127 4.28 18.11 -4.25
N ILE A 128 4.09 16.87 -4.70
CA ILE A 128 4.33 15.67 -3.88
C ILE A 128 5.80 15.63 -3.44
N ARG A 129 6.77 15.81 -4.35
CA ARG A 129 8.20 15.82 -3.99
C ARG A 129 8.53 16.92 -2.99
N LEU A 130 8.06 18.14 -3.23
CA LEU A 130 8.31 19.31 -2.39
C LEU A 130 7.70 19.16 -0.99
N GLY A 131 6.50 18.58 -0.88
CA GLY A 131 5.83 18.36 0.41
C GLY A 131 6.42 17.20 1.20
N LEU A 132 6.73 16.09 0.54
CA LEU A 132 7.14 14.87 1.23
C LEU A 132 8.62 14.83 1.62
N LEU A 133 9.51 15.46 0.84
CA LEU A 133 10.94 15.45 1.17
C LEU A 133 11.22 16.02 2.57
N PRO A 134 10.77 17.25 2.93
CA PRO A 134 10.98 17.80 4.27
C PRO A 134 10.25 17.01 5.38
N LEU A 135 9.13 16.36 5.05
CA LEU A 135 8.37 15.54 6.01
C LEU A 135 9.14 14.28 6.42
N LEU A 136 9.80 13.63 5.47
CA LEU A 136 10.36 12.29 5.65
C LEU A 136 11.87 12.29 5.94
N PHE A 137 12.64 13.22 5.36
CA PHE A 137 14.10 13.13 5.37
C PHE A 137 14.71 13.08 6.77
N ALA A 138 14.11 13.77 7.75
CA ALA A 138 14.64 13.88 9.10
C ALA A 138 14.64 12.53 9.83
N ASP A 139 13.66 11.67 9.51
CA ASP A 139 13.40 10.45 10.25
C ASP A 139 13.81 9.18 9.50
N VAL A 140 13.69 9.15 8.17
CA VAL A 140 14.09 7.98 7.38
C VAL A 140 15.40 8.17 6.62
N GLY A 141 15.94 9.39 6.58
CA GLY A 141 17.11 9.74 5.78
C GLY A 141 16.77 9.97 4.30
N ILE A 142 17.69 10.62 3.57
CA ILE A 142 17.44 11.10 2.21
C ILE A 142 17.15 9.98 1.20
N ASP A 143 17.93 8.89 1.23
CA ASP A 143 17.81 7.81 0.25
C ASP A 143 16.46 7.09 0.37
N LYS A 144 16.07 6.75 1.61
CA LYS A 144 14.79 6.10 1.91
C LYS A 144 13.62 7.04 1.64
N ALA A 145 13.74 8.33 1.98
CA ALA A 145 12.71 9.31 1.67
C ALA A 145 12.50 9.41 0.15
N GLN A 146 13.55 9.45 -0.65
CA GLN A 146 13.44 9.48 -2.12
C GLN A 146 12.80 8.22 -2.70
N ALA A 147 13.10 7.04 -2.13
CA ALA A 147 12.46 5.79 -2.52
C ALA A 147 10.94 5.83 -2.27
N ILE A 148 10.53 6.21 -1.04
CA ILE A 148 9.11 6.33 -0.67
C ILE A 148 8.40 7.35 -1.58
N ILE A 149 8.99 8.53 -1.81
CA ILE A 149 8.41 9.57 -2.67
C ILE A 149 8.20 9.08 -4.10
N THR A 150 9.16 8.30 -4.61
CA THR A 150 9.06 7.72 -5.96
C THR A 150 7.88 6.76 -6.06
N ASP A 151 7.69 5.90 -5.07
CA ASP A 151 6.57 4.97 -5.02
C ASP A 151 5.22 5.70 -4.83
N VAL A 152 5.15 6.73 -3.98
CA VAL A 152 3.95 7.56 -3.82
C VAL A 152 3.53 8.20 -5.15
N ILE A 153 4.49 8.72 -5.92
CA ILE A 153 4.23 9.29 -7.25
C ILE A 153 3.71 8.22 -8.20
N GLN A 154 4.29 7.01 -8.17
CA GLN A 154 3.82 5.92 -9.01
C GLN A 154 2.39 5.49 -8.67
N ILE A 155 2.06 5.37 -7.38
CA ILE A 155 0.69 5.13 -6.89
C ILE A 155 -0.25 6.23 -7.39
N THR A 156 0.17 7.49 -7.30
CA THR A 156 -0.62 8.64 -7.76
C THR A 156 -0.88 8.57 -9.26
N ARG A 157 0.12 8.26 -10.08
CA ARG A 157 -0.02 8.09 -11.55
C ARG A 157 -1.03 7.00 -11.90
N LEU A 158 -1.00 5.88 -11.19
CA LEU A 158 -1.94 4.78 -11.38
C LEU A 158 -3.37 5.21 -11.06
N GLY A 159 -3.57 5.93 -9.94
CA GLY A 159 -4.87 6.49 -9.57
C GLY A 159 -5.43 7.45 -10.62
N LEU A 160 -4.60 8.37 -11.13
CA LEU A 160 -5.00 9.33 -12.18
C LEU A 160 -5.34 8.62 -13.50
N SER A 161 -4.54 7.60 -13.88
CA SER A 161 -4.75 6.83 -15.11
C SER A 161 -5.99 5.93 -15.03
N GLY A 162 -6.32 5.43 -13.83
CA GLY A 162 -7.53 4.66 -13.55
C GLY A 162 -8.81 5.49 -13.62
N ASN A 163 -8.79 6.70 -13.05
CA ASN A 163 -9.92 7.64 -13.11
C ASN A 163 -10.29 8.04 -14.56
N ASN A 164 -9.30 8.12 -15.45
CA ASN A 164 -9.53 8.41 -16.87
C ASN A 164 -10.20 7.25 -17.64
N LYS A 165 -10.23 6.03 -17.11
CA LYS A 165 -10.87 4.86 -17.75
C LYS A 165 -12.31 4.61 -17.30
N SER A 166 -12.72 5.14 -16.15
CA SER A 166 -14.10 5.03 -15.62
C SER A 166 -15.07 6.09 -16.17
N GLY A 167 -14.67 6.86 -17.18
CA GLY A 167 -15.46 7.94 -17.80
C GLY A 167 -16.20 7.58 -19.09
N HIS A 168 -16.36 6.28 -19.41
CA HIS A 168 -17.11 5.80 -20.58
C HIS A 168 -18.12 4.72 -20.21
#